data_AF-A0A5N6V3A5-F1
#
_entry.id   AF-A0A5N6V3A5-F1
#
_cell.length_a   1.000
_cell.length_b   1.000
_cell.length_c   1.000
_cell.angle_alpha   90.00
_cell.angle_beta   90.00
_cell.angle_gamma   90.00
#
_symmetry.space_group_name_H-M   'P 1'
#
loop_
_entity.id
_entity.type
_entity.pdbx_description
1 polymer ?
#
loop_
_entity_poly.entity_id
_entity_poly.type
_entity_poly.pdbx_seq_one_letter_code
_entity_poly.pdbx_strand_id
1 'polypeptide(L)'
;MKPHTSTCQTSDIAPSLDKITRISQDIIMLTRQSPAFRYDKANGIISPPLSEIDDMIRLQLMLSAELSRLYAALSRDDQYSMQCTSSHL
;
A
#
# COMPACT_ATOMS: atom_id res chain seq x y z
N MET A 1 -22.74 -37.10 -14.23
CA MET A 1 -21.57 -36.18 -14.23
C MET A 1 -22.01 -34.88 -13.57
N LYS A 2 -21.36 -34.44 -12.48
CA LYS A 2 -21.60 -33.14 -11.85
C LYS A 2 -20.59 -32.15 -12.42
N PRO A 3 -21.00 -30.94 -12.85
CA PRO A 3 -20.04 -29.94 -13.31
C PRO A 3 -19.31 -29.37 -12.09
N HIS A 4 -17.97 -29.47 -12.11
CA HIS A 4 -17.12 -28.75 -11.17
C HIS A 4 -17.10 -27.29 -11.60
N THR A 5 -17.92 -26.45 -10.96
CA THR A 5 -17.78 -25.00 -11.06
C THR A 5 -16.52 -24.60 -10.31
N SER A 6 -15.38 -24.52 -10.99
CA SER A 6 -14.20 -23.84 -10.46
C SER A 6 -14.49 -22.34 -10.47
N THR A 7 -15.00 -21.83 -9.35
CA THR A 7 -15.12 -20.39 -9.15
C THR A 7 -13.70 -19.84 -9.10
N CYS A 8 -13.24 -19.24 -10.19
CA CYS A 8 -12.00 -18.47 -10.20
C CYS A 8 -12.21 -17.30 -9.24
N GLN A 9 -11.76 -17.44 -7.99
CA GLN A 9 -11.80 -16.36 -7.01
C GLN A 9 -10.72 -15.35 -7.41
N THR A 10 -11.13 -14.29 -8.12
CA THR A 10 -10.33 -13.07 -8.22
C THR A 10 -10.07 -12.57 -6.81
N SER A 11 -8.81 -12.28 -6.49
CA SER A 11 -8.45 -11.75 -5.18
C SER A 11 -9.08 -10.36 -5.04
N ASP A 12 -9.90 -10.16 -4.01
CA ASP A 12 -10.46 -8.83 -3.74
C ASP A 12 -9.35 -7.88 -3.27
N ILE A 13 -8.91 -7.01 -4.17
CA ILE A 13 -7.83 -6.05 -3.93
C ILE A 13 -8.33 -4.71 -3.35
N ALA A 14 -9.64 -4.46 -3.35
CA ALA A 14 -10.20 -3.17 -2.91
C ALA A 14 -9.78 -2.79 -1.47
N PRO A 15 -9.78 -3.71 -0.49
CA PRO A 15 -9.33 -3.39 0.87
C PRO A 15 -7.86 -2.95 0.94
N SER A 16 -7.01 -3.49 0.07
CA SER A 16 -5.59 -3.13 0.03
C SER A 16 -5.40 -1.74 -0.58
N LEU A 17 -6.17 -1.42 -1.63
CA LEU A 17 -6.17 -0.10 -2.25
C LEU A 17 -6.65 0.99 -1.27
N ASP A 18 -7.76 0.75 -0.56
CA ASP A 18 -8.28 1.68 0.45
C ASP A 18 -7.23 1.96 1.54
N LYS A 19 -6.51 0.91 1.97
CA LYS A 19 -5.47 1.04 2.98
C LYS A 19 -4.24 1.80 2.47
N ILE A 20 -3.82 1.57 1.23
CA ILE A 20 -2.76 2.35 0.57
C ILE A 20 -3.16 3.83 0.51
N THR A 21 -4.38 4.13 0.08
CA THR A 21 -4.88 5.50 -0.02
C THR A 21 -4.86 6.20 1.33
N ARG A 22 -5.36 5.53 2.38
CA ARG A 22 -5.36 6.08 3.75
C ARG A 22 -3.94 6.38 4.25
N ILE A 23 -3.03 5.41 4.17
CA ILE A 23 -1.64 5.60 4.63
C ILE A 23 -0.95 6.73 3.85
N SER A 24 -1.20 6.81 2.54
CA SER A 24 -0.64 7.87 1.69
C SER A 24 -1.13 9.26 2.11
N GLN A 25 -2.42 9.38 2.47
CA GLN A 25 -2.99 10.63 2.99
C GLN A 25 -2.39 11.02 4.34
N ASP A 26 -2.19 10.05 5.25
CA ASP A 26 -1.56 10.28 6.54
C ASP A 26 -0.10 10.79 6.39
N ILE A 27 0.65 10.21 5.44
CA ILE A 27 2.02 10.68 5.11
C ILE A 27 1.99 12.11 4.56
N ILE A 28 1.07 12.42 3.63
CA ILE A 28 0.92 13.78 3.08
C ILE A 28 0.59 14.77 4.19
N MET A 29 -0.32 14.40 5.10
CA MET A 29 -0.70 15.25 6.22
C MET A 29 0.48 15.53 7.15
N LEU A 30 1.22 14.50 7.57
CA LEU A 30 2.41 14.66 8.41
C LEU A 30 3.49 15.49 7.73
N THR A 31 3.75 15.25 6.44
CA THR A 31 4.73 16.02 5.66
C THR A 31 4.34 17.49 5.55
N ARG A 32 3.03 17.80 5.44
CA ARG A 32 2.51 19.17 5.43
C ARG A 32 2.50 19.84 6.80
N GLN A 33 2.40 19.06 7.87
CA GLN A 33 2.42 19.56 9.25
C GLN A 33 3.85 19.75 9.78
N SER A 34 4.82 19.01 9.24
CA SER A 34 6.20 19.08 9.69
C SER A 34 6.82 20.47 9.51
N PRO A 35 7.46 21.03 10.55
CA PRO A 35 8.12 22.34 10.48
C PRO A 35 9.29 22.39 9.50
N ALA A 36 9.81 21.25 9.02
CA ALA A 36 10.82 21.19 7.96
C ALA A 36 10.38 21.89 6.65
N PHE A 37 9.07 22.05 6.40
CA PHE A 37 8.54 22.81 5.27
C PHE A 37 8.14 24.25 5.63
N ARG A 38 8.10 24.59 6.92
CA ARG A 38 7.90 25.96 7.40
C ARG A 38 9.27 26.60 7.56
N TYR A 39 9.75 27.16 6.46
CA TYR A 39 10.93 28.02 6.40
C TYR A 39 10.67 29.26 7.29
N ASP A 40 10.91 29.16 8.60
CA ASP A 40 10.95 30.35 9.44
C ASP A 40 12.30 31.03 9.21
N LYS A 41 12.25 32.05 8.35
CA LYS A 41 13.39 32.85 7.89
C LYS A 41 14.11 33.58 9.04
N ALA A 42 13.60 33.50 10.27
CA ALA A 42 14.16 34.20 11.42
C ALA A 42 15.32 33.45 12.12
N ASN A 43 15.19 32.17 12.52
CA ASN A 43 16.00 31.65 13.64
C ASN A 43 16.59 30.21 13.52
N GLY A 44 16.82 29.70 12.32
CA GLY A 44 17.56 28.43 12.13
C GLY A 44 16.69 27.20 11.89
N ILE A 45 17.32 26.14 11.39
CA ILE A 45 16.65 24.91 10.94
C ILE A 45 15.88 24.30 12.12
N ILE A 46 14.54 24.36 12.07
CA ILE A 46 13.68 23.66 13.01
C ILE A 46 13.56 22.22 12.52
N SER A 47 14.42 21.34 13.04
CA SER A 47 14.27 19.90 12.84
C SER A 47 12.90 19.45 13.39
N PRO A 48 12.20 18.54 12.70
CA PRO A 48 10.96 17.99 13.23
C PRO A 48 11.20 17.28 14.57
N PRO A 49 10.20 17.26 15.47
CA PRO A 49 10.22 16.41 16.65
C PRO A 49 10.55 14.96 16.28
N LEU A 50 11.36 14.28 17.09
CA LEU A 50 11.74 12.87 16.90
C LEU A 50 10.52 11.95 16.72
N SER A 51 9.42 12.24 17.42
CA SER A 51 8.17 11.49 17.29
C SER A 51 7.55 11.58 15.88
N GLU A 52 7.65 12.73 15.21
CA GLU A 52 7.14 12.88 13.82
C GLU A 52 7.97 12.05 12.83
N ILE A 53 9.28 11.92 13.09
CA ILE A 53 10.18 11.09 12.27
C ILE A 53 9.82 9.61 12.46
N ASP A 54 9.62 9.17 13.70
CA ASP A 54 9.21 7.80 14.01
C ASP A 54 7.86 7.46 13.37
N ASP A 55 6.89 8.37 13.44
CA ASP A 55 5.59 8.21 12.80
C ASP A 55 5.70 8.14 11.26
N MET A 56 6.53 8.98 10.64
CA MET A 56 6.83 8.90 9.21
C MET A 56 7.44 7.55 8.83
N ILE A 57 8.44 7.08 9.56
CA ILE A 57 9.09 5.78 9.30
C ILE A 57 8.06 4.66 9.40
N ARG A 58 7.23 4.67 10.45
CA ARG A 58 6.19 3.66 10.65
C ARG A 58 5.18 3.65 9.49
N LEU A 59 4.69 4.80 9.05
CA LEU A 59 3.76 4.88 7.94
C LEU A 59 4.38 4.40 6.61
N GLN A 60 5.65 4.73 6.35
CA GLN A 60 6.36 4.24 5.17
C GLN A 60 6.54 2.72 5.19
N LEU A 61 6.81 2.12 6.35
CA LEU A 61 6.86 0.67 6.51
C LEU A 61 5.50 0.03 6.28
N MET A 62 4.42 0.62 6.81
CA MET A 62 3.06 0.14 6.59
C MET A 62 2.67 0.20 5.11
N LEU A 63 3.00 1.29 4.42
CA LEU A 63 2.75 1.45 2.99
C LEU A 63 3.49 0.39 2.16
N SER A 64 4.78 0.20 2.47
CA SER A 64 5.63 -0.79 1.79
C SER A 64 5.09 -2.21 1.95
N ALA A 65 4.66 -2.58 3.16
CA ALA A 65 4.06 -3.87 3.44
C ALA A 65 2.72 -4.07 2.70
N GLU A 66 1.89 -3.02 2.63
CA GLU A 66 0.61 -3.06 1.92
C GLU A 66 0.79 -3.24 0.41
N LEU A 67 1.71 -2.48 -0.20
CA LEU A 67 2.06 -2.61 -1.61
C LEU A 67 2.62 -4.01 -1.93
N SER A 68 3.45 -4.56 -1.04
CA SER A 68 4.00 -5.91 -1.20
C SER A 68 2.90 -6.97 -1.20
N ARG A 69 1.90 -6.83 -0.31
CA ARG A 69 0.74 -7.72 -0.27
C ARG A 69 -0.14 -7.58 -1.52
N LEU A 70 -0.37 -6.36 -1.97
CA LEU A 70 -1.14 -6.11 -3.19
C LEU A 70 -0.44 -6.75 -4.40
N TYR A 71 0.87 -6.55 -4.54
CA TYR A 71 1.66 -7.16 -5.60
C TYR A 71 1.60 -8.69 -5.57
N ALA A 72 1.70 -9.29 -4.38
CA ALA A 72 1.60 -10.73 -4.20
C ALA A 72 0.20 -11.28 -4.55
N ALA A 73 -0.87 -10.52 -4.26
CA ALA A 73 -2.23 -10.89 -4.65
C ALA A 73 -2.42 -10.86 -6.17
N LEU A 74 -1.97 -9.78 -6.82
CA LEU A 74 -2.02 -9.63 -8.28
C LEU A 74 -1.20 -10.72 -8.99
N SER A 75 -0.01 -11.02 -8.48
CA SER A 75 0.86 -12.08 -9.05
C SER A 75 0.25 -13.48 -8.96
N ARG A 76 -0.64 -13.72 -7.98
CA ARG A 76 -1.37 -14.99 -7.86
C ARG A 76 -2.51 -15.08 -8.87
N ASP A 77 -3.25 -13.99 -9.05
CA ASP A 77 -4.36 -13.95 -10.02
C ASP A 77 -3.85 -14.20 -11.45
N ASP A 78 -2.68 -13.67 -11.82
CA ASP A 78 -2.04 -13.94 -13.12
C ASP A 78 -1.67 -15.43 -13.31
N GLN A 79 -1.23 -16.11 -12.25
CA GLN A 79 -0.88 -17.53 -12.28
C GLN A 79 -2.12 -18.43 -12.40
N TYR A 80 -3.20 -18.11 -11.70
CA TYR A 80 -4.46 -18.85 -11.81
C TYR A 80 -5.15 -18.63 -13.17
N SER A 81 -5.07 -17.42 -13.73
CA SER A 81 -5.60 -17.13 -15.07
C SER A 81 -4.93 -17.96 -16.18
N MET A 82 -3.64 -18.28 -16.04
CA MET A 82 -2.89 -19.13 -16.98
C MET A 82 -3.14 -20.63 -16.81
N GLN A 83 -3.55 -21.09 -15.62
CA GLN A 83 -3.89 -22.51 -15.39
C GLN A 83 -5.28 -22.88 -15.91
N CYS A 84 -6.26 -21.97 -15.83
CA CYS A 84 -7.60 -22.21 -16.33
C CYS A 84 -7.69 -22.34 -17.86
N THR A 85 -6.73 -21.79 -18.61
CA THR A 85 -6.69 -21.90 -20.09
C THR A 85 -5.88 -23.11 -20.58
N SER A 86 -5.00 -23.67 -19.76
CA SER A 86 -4.11 -24.79 -20.13
C SER A 86 -4.76 -26.18 -20.01
N SER A 87 -5.93 -26.29 -19.38
CA SER A 87 -6.60 -27.58 -19.13
C SER A 87 -7.45 -28.09 -20.31
N HIS A 88 -7.25 -27.56 -21.52
CA HIS A 88 -8.15 -27.78 -22.66
C HIS A 88 -7.46 -28.24 -23.97
N LEU A 89 -6.28 -28.87 -23.88
CA LEU A 89 -5.61 -29.54 -25.01
C LEU A 89 -5.36 -31.02 -24.72
#